data_AF-A0A4Y2UTV6-F1
#
_entry.id   AF-A0A4Y2UTV6-F1
#
_cell.length_a   1.000
_cell.length_b   1.000
_cell.length_c   1.000
_cell.angle_alpha   90.00
_cell.angle_beta   90.00
_cell.angle_gamma   90.00
#
_symmetry.space_group_name_H-M   'P 1'
#
loop_
_entity.id
_entity.type
_entity.pdbx_description
1 polymer ?
#
loop_
_entity_poly.entity_id
_entity_poly.type
_entity_poly.pdbx_seq_one_letter_code
_entity_poly.pdbx_strand_id
1 'polypeptide(L)'
;MLTEIIFVFEGFNARAAARVFLTLMDRLGHKTFYVQGGDWGSYISSLMARYYPPRIRGLHVNMYFFMLRPWELFKGILIALFPFLVRKEEYRMAFPLKKKIAMILQESGYFHMQATKPDTLGCGMADSPAGTAAYLLEKFASCTGPEALNSEDGDLTTKFTLDELLTNVMMYWVNNNFTAAARFYKENLRNVFSGRNEK
;
A
#
# COMPACT_ATOMS: atom_id res chain seq x y z
N MET A 1 29.77 16.07 -3.75
CA MET A 1 28.74 16.10 -2.69
C MET A 1 27.29 16.02 -3.23
N LEU A 2 27.05 15.95 -4.55
CA LEU A 2 25.70 15.68 -5.14
C LEU A 2 25.57 14.27 -5.74
N THR A 3 26.69 13.55 -5.89
CA THR A 3 26.77 12.24 -6.55
C THR A 3 26.46 11.04 -5.66
N GLU A 4 26.45 11.21 -4.32
CA GLU A 4 26.11 10.12 -3.38
C GLU A 4 24.61 9.97 -3.10
N ILE A 5 23.77 10.88 -3.60
CA ILE A 5 22.31 10.86 -3.37
C ILE A 5 21.59 9.90 -4.33
N ILE A 6 22.26 9.38 -5.37
CA ILE A 6 21.58 8.75 -6.52
C ILE A 6 21.70 7.21 -6.55
N PHE A 7 22.58 6.60 -5.75
CA PHE A 7 22.75 5.14 -5.73
C PHE A 7 22.21 4.53 -4.42
N VAL A 8 20.96 4.07 -4.47
CA VAL A 8 20.30 3.34 -3.38
C VAL A 8 20.76 1.88 -3.40
N PHE A 9 21.51 1.48 -2.36
CA PHE A 9 21.79 0.09 -1.99
C PHE A 9 20.47 -0.70 -1.83
N GLU A 10 20.48 -2.03 -2.02
CA GLU A 10 19.35 -2.89 -1.63
C GLU A 10 18.93 -2.56 -0.19
N GLY A 11 17.67 -2.20 0.05
CA GLY A 11 17.38 -1.52 1.31
C GLY A 11 15.92 -1.49 1.72
N PHE A 12 15.46 -2.60 2.30
CA PHE A 12 14.21 -2.74 3.06
C PHE A 12 12.89 -2.83 2.26
N ASN A 13 12.63 -4.00 1.67
CA ASN A 13 11.33 -4.38 1.08
C ASN A 13 10.40 -5.09 2.09
N ALA A 14 9.19 -5.49 1.69
CA ALA A 14 8.22 -6.14 2.57
C ALA A 14 8.70 -7.47 3.16
N ARG A 15 9.59 -8.22 2.49
CA ARG A 15 10.19 -9.43 3.07
C ARG A 15 11.18 -9.09 4.18
N ALA A 16 11.96 -8.02 4.00
CA ALA A 16 12.83 -7.50 5.05
C ALA A 16 12.01 -7.02 6.27
N ALA A 17 10.91 -6.31 6.03
CA ALA A 17 9.99 -5.90 7.08
C ALA A 17 9.40 -7.09 7.85
N ALA A 18 8.97 -8.15 7.15
CA ALA A 18 8.48 -9.39 7.77
C ALA A 18 9.53 -10.03 8.69
N ARG A 19 10.80 -10.05 8.29
CA ARG A 19 11.91 -10.55 9.14
C ARG A 19 12.14 -9.68 10.37
N VAL A 20 12.07 -8.37 10.21
CA VAL A 20 12.21 -7.42 11.34
C VAL A 20 11.07 -7.61 12.34
N PHE A 21 9.82 -7.73 11.89
CA PHE A 21 8.69 -7.98 12.79
C PHE A 21 8.76 -9.35 13.44
N LEU A 22 9.25 -10.39 12.76
CA LEU A 22 9.50 -11.68 13.40
C LEU A 22 10.55 -11.55 14.51
N THR A 23 11.65 -10.84 14.24
CA THR A 23 12.71 -10.57 15.22
C THR A 23 12.17 -9.79 16.42
N LEU A 24 11.30 -8.80 16.19
CA LEU A 24 10.60 -8.07 17.24
C LEU A 24 9.81 -9.03 18.13
N MET A 25 9.01 -9.93 17.54
CA MET A 25 8.22 -10.89 18.31
C MET A 25 9.11 -11.87 19.09
N ASP A 26 10.26 -12.26 18.56
CA ASP A 26 11.26 -13.04 19.29
C ASP A 26 11.82 -12.30 20.51
N ARG A 27 12.12 -11.00 20.35
CA ARG A 27 12.62 -10.14 21.44
C ARG A 27 11.57 -9.89 22.52
N LEU A 28 10.29 -9.86 22.14
CA LEU A 28 9.16 -9.80 23.05
C LEU A 28 8.81 -11.14 23.70
N GLY A 29 9.48 -12.24 23.32
CA GLY A 29 9.28 -13.57 23.89
C GLY A 29 8.13 -14.39 23.29
N HIS A 30 7.51 -13.93 22.20
CA HIS A 30 6.38 -14.60 21.58
C HIS A 30 6.80 -15.68 20.58
N LYS A 31 6.67 -16.95 20.98
CA LYS A 31 6.99 -18.10 20.10
C LYS A 31 5.94 -18.34 19.02
N THR A 32 4.66 -18.12 19.31
CA THR A 32 3.60 -18.15 18.29
C THR A 32 2.59 -17.04 18.52
N PHE A 33 2.06 -16.43 17.46
CA PHE A 33 1.19 -15.25 17.54
C PHE A 33 0.26 -15.14 16.32
N TYR A 34 -0.75 -14.28 16.42
CA TYR A 34 -1.62 -13.90 15.32
C TYR A 34 -1.06 -12.64 14.62
N VAL A 35 -1.39 -12.46 13.35
CA VAL A 35 -1.03 -11.25 12.60
C VAL A 35 -2.25 -10.65 11.94
N GLN A 36 -2.32 -9.32 11.94
CA GLN A 36 -3.37 -8.55 11.28
C GLN A 36 -2.76 -7.44 10.42
N GLY A 37 -3.35 -7.13 9.26
CA GLY A 37 -2.91 -5.97 8.49
C GLY A 37 -3.83 -5.54 7.35
N GLY A 38 -3.79 -4.23 7.09
CA GLY A 38 -4.31 -3.57 5.87
C GLY A 38 -3.17 -2.93 5.08
N ASP A 39 -3.44 -2.46 3.87
CA ASP A 39 -2.43 -1.82 2.99
C ASP A 39 -1.12 -2.65 2.92
N TRP A 40 0.06 -2.05 3.07
CA TRP A 40 1.34 -2.76 3.16
C TRP A 40 1.40 -3.78 4.31
N GLY A 41 0.71 -3.51 5.41
CA GLY A 41 0.59 -4.44 6.54
C GLY A 41 -0.09 -5.75 6.14
N SER A 42 -1.07 -5.73 5.23
CA SER A 42 -1.70 -6.95 4.70
C SER A 42 -0.70 -7.80 3.91
N TYR A 43 0.16 -7.15 3.12
CA TYR A 43 1.19 -7.83 2.35
C TYR A 43 2.27 -8.40 3.27
N ILE A 44 2.78 -7.61 4.21
CA ILE A 44 3.81 -8.03 5.17
C ILE A 44 3.30 -9.18 6.05
N SER A 45 2.11 -9.07 6.63
CA SER A 45 1.51 -10.14 7.45
C SER A 45 1.28 -11.42 6.66
N SER A 46 0.87 -11.32 5.39
CA SER A 46 0.75 -12.47 4.49
C SER A 46 2.11 -13.12 4.21
N LEU A 47 3.18 -12.33 4.03
CA LEU A 47 4.55 -12.86 3.89
C LEU A 47 5.00 -13.56 5.18
N MET A 48 4.70 -13.00 6.36
CA MET A 48 4.99 -13.65 7.64
C MET A 48 4.30 -15.02 7.75
N ALA A 49 3.01 -15.08 7.45
CA ALA A 49 2.24 -16.33 7.45
C ALA A 49 2.78 -17.36 6.44
N ARG A 50 3.20 -16.90 5.26
CA ARG A 50 3.72 -17.76 4.19
C ARG A 50 5.11 -18.32 4.51
N TYR A 51 6.02 -17.51 5.02
CA TYR A 51 7.42 -17.91 5.23
C TYR A 51 7.71 -18.48 6.62
N TYR A 52 6.86 -18.18 7.62
CA TYR A 52 7.04 -18.65 9.00
C TYR A 52 5.79 -19.37 9.55
N PRO A 53 5.23 -20.37 8.84
CA PRO A 53 3.96 -21.00 9.24
C PRO A 53 3.93 -21.54 10.68
N PRO A 54 5.00 -22.15 11.25
CA PRO A 54 4.97 -22.62 12.64
C PRO A 54 4.80 -21.50 13.68
N ARG A 55 5.10 -20.26 13.30
CA ARG A 55 5.06 -19.08 14.17
C ARG A 55 3.69 -18.40 14.16
N ILE A 56 2.92 -18.54 13.07
CA ILE A 56 1.69 -17.78 12.85
C ILE A 56 0.46 -18.65 13.08
N ARG A 57 -0.34 -18.33 14.11
CA ARG A 57 -1.56 -19.08 14.47
C ARG A 57 -2.77 -18.67 13.65
N GLY A 58 -2.76 -17.48 13.08
CA GLY A 58 -3.82 -17.00 12.20
C GLY A 58 -3.44 -15.67 11.56
N LEU A 59 -3.99 -15.46 10.36
CA LEU A 59 -3.81 -14.27 9.54
C LEU A 59 -5.18 -13.63 9.33
N HIS A 60 -5.30 -12.37 9.74
CA HIS A 60 -6.48 -11.54 9.46
C HIS A 60 -6.09 -10.36 8.56
N VAL A 61 -6.72 -10.21 7.41
CA VAL A 61 -6.47 -9.08 6.51
C VAL A 61 -7.77 -8.38 6.19
N ASN A 62 -7.77 -7.05 6.24
CA ASN A 62 -8.92 -6.23 5.82
C ASN A 62 -8.73 -5.65 4.41
N MET A 63 -7.55 -5.86 3.81
CA MET A 63 -7.25 -5.58 2.43
C MET A 63 -6.54 -6.79 1.83
N TYR A 64 -7.05 -7.32 0.73
CA TYR A 64 -6.33 -8.34 -0.02
C TYR A 64 -5.39 -7.65 -1.01
N PHE A 65 -4.09 -7.69 -0.74
CA PHE A 65 -3.08 -7.13 -1.65
C PHE A 65 -3.03 -7.97 -2.93
N PHE A 66 -3.68 -7.46 -3.98
CA PHE A 66 -3.80 -8.15 -5.25
C PHE A 66 -2.71 -7.67 -6.22
N MET A 67 -1.90 -8.60 -6.71
CA MET A 67 -0.96 -8.36 -7.79
C MET A 67 -1.50 -9.03 -9.07
N LEU A 68 -1.73 -8.23 -10.12
CA LEU A 68 -2.21 -8.74 -11.40
C LEU A 68 -1.20 -9.71 -12.01
N ARG A 69 -1.52 -11.01 -11.95
CA ARG A 69 -0.75 -12.06 -12.63
C ARG A 69 -1.43 -12.46 -13.95
N PRO A 70 -0.69 -12.96 -14.95
CA PRO A 70 -1.27 -13.40 -16.22
C PRO A 70 -2.46 -14.35 -16.07
N TRP A 71 -2.39 -15.25 -15.09
CA TRP A 71 -3.48 -16.19 -14.79
C TRP A 71 -4.75 -15.51 -14.27
N GLU A 72 -4.63 -14.47 -13.45
CA GLU A 72 -5.80 -13.75 -12.94
C GLU A 72 -6.44 -12.89 -14.02
N LEU A 73 -5.63 -12.33 -14.94
CA LEU A 73 -6.13 -11.66 -16.15
C LEU A 73 -6.93 -12.63 -17.03
N PHE A 74 -6.39 -13.83 -17.24
CA PHE A 74 -7.07 -14.88 -18.00
C PHE A 74 -8.42 -15.27 -17.37
N LYS A 75 -8.46 -15.49 -16.04
CA LYS A 75 -9.73 -15.70 -15.33
C LYS A 75 -10.69 -14.54 -15.50
N GLY A 76 -10.21 -13.30 -15.41
CA GLY A 76 -11.03 -12.10 -15.61
C GLY A 76 -11.71 -12.08 -16.99
N ILE A 77 -10.99 -12.48 -18.04
CA ILE A 77 -11.55 -12.61 -19.40
C ILE A 77 -12.60 -13.72 -19.45
N LEU A 78 -12.32 -14.90 -18.88
CA LEU A 78 -13.29 -16.00 -18.84
C LEU A 78 -14.58 -15.62 -18.10
N ILE A 79 -14.46 -14.94 -16.95
CA ILE A 79 -15.61 -14.49 -16.17
C ILE A 79 -16.42 -13.44 -16.94
N ALA A 80 -15.76 -12.56 -17.70
CA ALA A 80 -16.44 -11.57 -18.54
C ALA A 80 -17.25 -12.23 -19.67
N LEU A 81 -16.72 -13.29 -20.28
CA LEU A 81 -17.40 -14.03 -21.36
C LEU A 81 -18.47 -14.99 -20.82
N PHE A 82 -18.25 -15.56 -19.64
CA PHE A 82 -19.11 -16.56 -19.02
C PHE A 82 -19.45 -16.16 -17.57
N PRO A 83 -20.35 -15.18 -17.36
CA PRO A 83 -20.71 -14.68 -16.02
C PRO A 83 -21.27 -15.73 -15.06
N PHE A 84 -21.77 -16.86 -15.57
CA PHE A 84 -22.32 -17.96 -14.76
C PHE A 84 -21.24 -18.77 -14.02
N LEU A 85 -19.96 -18.60 -14.34
CA LEU A 85 -18.84 -19.30 -13.67
C LEU A 85 -18.61 -18.80 -12.23
N VAL A 86 -19.17 -17.65 -11.87
CA VAL A 86 -19.03 -17.04 -10.55
C VAL A 86 -20.40 -16.69 -9.97
N ARG A 87 -20.45 -16.47 -8.66
CA ARG A 87 -21.67 -15.99 -8.01
C ARG A 87 -21.99 -14.58 -8.48
N LYS A 88 -23.28 -14.21 -8.49
CA LYS A 88 -23.74 -12.90 -8.98
C LYS A 88 -23.12 -11.75 -8.17
N GLU A 89 -22.94 -11.96 -6.87
CA GLU A 89 -22.33 -11.01 -5.95
C GLU A 89 -20.86 -10.77 -6.29
N GLU A 90 -20.11 -11.84 -6.56
CA GLU A 90 -18.69 -11.79 -6.98
C GLU A 90 -18.54 -11.08 -8.34
N TYR A 91 -19.46 -11.37 -9.27
CA TYR A 91 -19.48 -10.70 -10.57
C TYR A 91 -19.70 -9.19 -10.43
N ARG A 92 -20.64 -8.76 -9.58
CA ARG A 92 -20.92 -7.34 -9.32
C ARG A 92 -19.75 -6.62 -8.66
N MET A 93 -18.93 -7.30 -7.85
CA MET A 93 -17.73 -6.70 -7.25
C MET A 93 -16.63 -6.43 -8.28
N ALA A 94 -16.49 -7.31 -9.27
CA ALA A 94 -15.43 -7.23 -10.29
C ALA A 94 -15.81 -6.41 -11.53
N PHE A 95 -17.10 -6.29 -11.87
CA PHE A 95 -17.60 -5.66 -13.10
C PHE A 95 -18.50 -4.44 -12.85
N PRO A 96 -18.60 -3.48 -13.78
CA PRO A 96 -17.96 -3.45 -15.10
C PRO A 96 -16.46 -3.10 -15.02
N LEU A 97 -15.65 -3.89 -15.72
CA LEU A 97 -14.19 -3.80 -15.70
C LEU A 97 -13.68 -2.42 -16.16
N LYS A 98 -14.34 -1.79 -17.14
CA LYS A 98 -14.00 -0.46 -17.63
C LYS A 98 -13.97 0.60 -16.51
N LYS A 99 -15.00 0.62 -15.66
CA LYS A 99 -15.09 1.58 -14.54
C LYS A 99 -14.01 1.32 -13.50
N LYS A 100 -13.72 0.04 -13.21
CA LYS A 100 -12.67 -0.36 -12.27
C LYS A 100 -11.27 0.02 -12.77
N ILE A 101 -10.97 -0.22 -14.04
CA ILE A 101 -9.71 0.18 -14.66
C ILE A 101 -9.55 1.70 -14.64
N ALA A 102 -10.61 2.45 -15.00
CA ALA A 102 -10.57 3.90 -14.95
C ALA A 102 -10.28 4.42 -13.54
N MET A 103 -10.94 3.86 -12.52
CA MET A 103 -10.70 4.20 -11.12
C MET A 103 -9.25 3.88 -10.69
N ILE A 104 -8.74 2.70 -11.04
CA ILE A 104 -7.35 2.32 -10.73
C ILE A 104 -6.37 3.30 -11.40
N LEU A 105 -6.60 3.66 -12.67
CA LEU A 105 -5.74 4.57 -13.39
C LEU A 105 -5.74 5.97 -12.76
N GLN A 106 -6.92 6.47 -12.39
CA GLN A 106 -7.10 7.77 -11.72
C GLN A 106 -6.40 7.79 -10.34
N GLU A 107 -6.58 6.75 -9.54
CA GLU A 107 -6.09 6.71 -8.15
C GLU A 107 -4.62 6.27 -8.00
N SER A 108 -4.01 5.65 -9.02
CA SER A 108 -2.65 5.08 -8.92
C SER A 108 -1.50 6.07 -9.14
N GLY A 109 -1.79 7.36 -9.34
CA GLY A 109 -0.76 8.39 -9.57
C GLY A 109 0.26 8.50 -8.42
N TYR A 110 -0.22 8.51 -7.18
CA TYR A 110 0.63 8.55 -5.98
C TYR A 110 1.59 7.34 -5.95
N PHE A 111 1.06 6.16 -6.26
CA PHE A 111 1.78 4.90 -6.25
C PHE A 111 2.89 4.90 -7.30
N HIS A 112 2.60 5.37 -8.52
CA HIS A 112 3.59 5.46 -9.60
C HIS A 112 4.75 6.40 -9.21
N MET A 113 4.44 7.59 -8.68
CA MET A 113 5.45 8.57 -8.30
C MET A 113 6.36 8.05 -7.17
N GLN A 114 5.79 7.48 -6.12
CA GLN A 114 6.55 6.92 -5.00
C GLN A 114 7.36 5.68 -5.41
N ALA A 115 6.84 4.87 -6.32
CA ALA A 115 7.54 3.69 -6.84
C ALA A 115 8.78 4.03 -7.67
N THR A 116 8.81 5.19 -8.33
CA THR A 116 9.83 5.51 -9.34
C THR A 116 10.79 6.59 -8.87
N LYS A 117 10.28 7.70 -8.33
CA LYS A 117 11.04 8.91 -7.98
C LYS A 117 10.68 9.42 -6.55
N PRO A 118 10.76 8.57 -5.51
CA PRO A 118 10.36 8.94 -4.16
C PRO A 118 11.18 10.10 -3.59
N ASP A 119 12.48 10.15 -3.89
CA ASP A 119 13.38 11.21 -3.42
C ASP A 119 13.03 12.59 -3.98
N THR A 120 12.60 12.66 -5.26
CA THR A 120 12.17 13.91 -5.88
C THR A 120 10.87 14.42 -5.26
N LEU A 121 9.89 13.52 -5.07
CA LEU A 121 8.64 13.86 -4.40
C LEU A 121 8.88 14.29 -2.95
N GLY A 122 9.80 13.59 -2.26
CA GLY A 122 10.16 13.81 -0.88
C GLY A 122 10.71 15.20 -0.58
N CYS A 123 11.44 15.82 -1.53
CA CYS A 123 11.93 17.20 -1.37
C CYS A 123 10.80 18.19 -1.08
N GLY A 124 9.69 18.12 -1.82
CA GLY A 124 8.55 19.01 -1.62
C GLY A 124 7.80 18.74 -0.32
N MET A 125 7.66 17.47 0.05
CA MET A 125 6.98 17.07 1.28
C MET A 125 7.77 17.44 2.53
N ALA A 126 9.10 17.38 2.48
CA ALA A 126 9.97 17.79 3.59
C ALA A 126 9.96 19.30 3.84
N ASP A 127 9.69 20.11 2.81
CA ASP A 127 9.77 21.58 2.88
C ASP A 127 8.39 22.23 3.14
N SER A 128 7.30 21.59 2.73
CA SER A 128 5.95 22.15 2.84
C SER A 128 5.03 21.32 3.75
N PRO A 129 4.65 21.84 4.94
CA PRO A 129 3.67 21.17 5.80
C PRO A 129 2.28 21.11 5.14
N ALA A 130 1.91 22.16 4.40
CA ALA A 130 0.68 22.19 3.63
C ALA A 130 0.70 21.15 2.49
N GLY A 131 1.84 20.99 1.81
CA GLY A 131 2.02 19.96 0.78
C GLY A 131 1.89 18.54 1.35
N THR A 132 2.54 18.26 2.48
CA THR A 132 2.43 16.97 3.17
C THR A 132 1.00 16.70 3.65
N ALA A 133 0.36 17.69 4.26
CA ALA A 133 -1.03 17.57 4.72
C ALA A 133 -1.98 17.27 3.54
N ALA A 134 -1.93 18.05 2.46
CA ALA A 134 -2.78 17.85 1.31
C ALA A 134 -2.58 16.45 0.69
N TYR A 135 -1.33 16.01 0.55
CA TYR A 135 -1.00 14.71 -0.05
C TYR A 135 -1.50 13.53 0.79
N LEU A 136 -1.43 13.62 2.12
CA LEU A 136 -1.91 12.55 3.01
C LEU A 136 -3.43 12.57 3.19
N LEU A 137 -4.02 13.75 3.38
CA LEU A 137 -5.45 13.90 3.66
C LEU A 137 -6.32 13.57 2.45
N GLU A 138 -5.83 13.79 1.22
CA GLU A 138 -6.53 13.33 0.02
C GLU A 138 -6.83 11.82 0.09
N LYS A 139 -5.91 11.02 0.64
CA LYS A 139 -6.12 9.57 0.81
C LYS A 139 -7.12 9.22 1.90
N PHE A 140 -7.30 10.05 2.91
CA PHE A 140 -8.40 9.88 3.86
C PHE A 140 -9.76 10.12 3.18
N ALA A 141 -9.87 11.11 2.30
CA ALA A 141 -11.08 11.33 1.51
C ALA A 141 -11.33 10.16 0.54
N SER A 142 -10.39 9.88 -0.36
CA SER A 142 -10.57 8.91 -1.45
C SER A 142 -10.73 7.47 -0.98
N CYS A 143 -10.05 7.06 0.11
CA CYS A 143 -10.16 5.70 0.64
C CYS A 143 -11.38 5.46 1.54
N THR A 144 -12.01 6.51 2.08
CA THR A 144 -13.17 6.36 2.99
C THR A 144 -14.46 6.14 2.20
N GLY A 145 -14.62 6.83 1.07
CA GLY A 145 -15.75 6.61 0.19
C GLY A 145 -15.70 7.45 -1.07
N PRO A 146 -16.28 6.97 -2.19
CA PRO A 146 -16.31 7.74 -3.43
C PRO A 146 -17.15 9.03 -3.34
N GLU A 147 -18.02 9.14 -2.33
CA GLU A 147 -18.83 10.35 -2.11
C GLU A 147 -17.98 11.51 -1.57
N ALA A 148 -16.94 11.20 -0.79
CA ALA A 148 -15.99 12.17 -0.26
C ALA A 148 -15.20 12.89 -1.38
N LEU A 149 -15.05 12.27 -2.55
CA LEU A 149 -14.37 12.91 -3.69
C LEU A 149 -15.23 13.99 -4.38
N ASN A 150 -16.53 14.03 -4.11
CA ASN A 150 -17.46 14.98 -4.73
C ASN A 150 -17.90 16.09 -3.76
N SER A 151 -17.45 16.07 -2.50
CA SER A 151 -17.71 17.13 -1.54
C SER A 151 -16.66 18.24 -1.65
N GLU A 152 -17.04 19.47 -1.30
CA GLU A 152 -16.14 20.63 -1.35
C GLU A 152 -14.98 20.53 -0.35
N ASP A 153 -15.19 19.84 0.77
CA ASP A 153 -14.25 19.71 1.88
C ASP A 153 -13.59 18.32 1.97
N GLY A 154 -13.88 17.42 1.01
CA GLY A 154 -13.38 16.05 1.01
C GLY A 154 -14.05 15.14 2.05
N ASP A 155 -15.13 15.58 2.71
CA ASP A 155 -15.87 14.83 3.74
C ASP A 155 -14.97 14.30 4.89
N LEU A 156 -13.84 14.98 5.12
CA LEU A 156 -12.78 14.52 6.02
C LEU A 156 -13.26 14.43 7.48
N THR A 157 -14.17 15.33 7.86
CA THR A 157 -14.60 15.49 9.26
C THR A 157 -15.81 14.66 9.65
N THR A 158 -16.43 13.95 8.69
CA THR A 158 -17.63 13.13 8.95
C THR A 158 -17.28 11.82 9.66
N LYS A 159 -16.11 11.25 9.38
CA LYS A 159 -15.64 9.98 9.98
C LYS A 159 -14.51 10.16 10.98
N PHE A 160 -13.72 11.22 10.84
CA PHE A 160 -12.55 11.47 11.66
C PHE A 160 -12.60 12.88 12.22
N THR A 161 -12.07 13.06 13.41
CA THR A 161 -11.83 14.39 13.96
C THR A 161 -10.60 15.02 13.29
N LEU A 162 -10.55 16.35 13.28
CA LEU A 162 -9.38 17.06 12.74
C LEU A 162 -8.10 16.70 13.51
N ASP A 163 -8.19 16.47 14.81
CA ASP A 163 -7.07 16.05 15.65
C ASP A 163 -6.52 14.68 15.25
N GLU A 164 -7.37 13.71 14.92
CA GLU A 164 -6.92 12.38 14.43
C GLU A 164 -6.19 12.49 13.08
N LEU A 165 -6.76 13.28 12.17
CA LEU A 165 -6.18 13.53 10.86
C LEU A 165 -4.83 14.23 10.97
N LEU A 166 -4.76 15.32 11.74
CA LEU A 166 -3.53 16.07 11.96
C LEU A 166 -2.50 15.28 12.75
N THR A 167 -2.91 14.42 13.68
CA THR A 167 -2.00 13.50 14.37
C THR A 167 -1.28 12.62 13.38
N ASN A 168 -2.00 12.06 12.40
CA ASN A 168 -1.37 11.26 11.34
C ASN A 168 -0.39 12.10 10.50
N VAL A 169 -0.80 13.29 10.05
CA VAL A 169 0.08 14.21 9.30
C VAL A 169 1.33 14.57 10.10
N MET A 170 1.20 14.85 11.40
CA MET A 170 2.30 15.23 12.27
C MET A 170 3.29 14.08 12.52
N MET A 171 2.84 12.82 12.52
CA MET A 171 3.74 11.66 12.55
C MET A 171 4.68 11.62 11.34
N TYR A 172 4.27 12.13 10.19
CA TYR A 172 5.13 12.26 9.01
C TYR A 172 6.00 13.52 9.05
N TRP A 173 5.37 14.66 9.36
CA TRP A 173 5.99 15.98 9.30
C TRP A 173 7.13 16.12 10.32
N VAL A 174 6.86 15.88 11.61
CA VAL A 174 7.85 16.11 12.69
C VAL A 174 9.05 15.17 12.57
N ASN A 175 8.83 13.95 12.09
CA ASN A 175 9.89 12.95 11.91
C ASN A 175 10.62 13.09 10.57
N ASN A 176 10.16 13.96 9.67
CA ASN A 176 10.65 14.11 8.30
C ASN A 176 10.85 12.76 7.58
N ASN A 177 9.86 11.86 7.71
CA ASN A 177 9.99 10.46 7.29
C ASN A 177 9.21 10.13 6.01
N PHE A 178 8.56 11.12 5.37
CA PHE A 178 7.80 10.92 4.14
C PHE A 178 8.64 10.25 3.04
N THR A 179 9.83 10.77 2.78
CA THR A 179 10.73 10.22 1.75
C THR A 179 11.10 8.76 2.05
N ALA A 180 11.35 8.44 3.32
CA ALA A 180 11.65 7.07 3.74
C ALA A 180 10.46 6.13 3.52
N ALA A 181 9.24 6.59 3.86
CA ALA A 181 8.02 5.84 3.60
C ALA A 181 7.78 5.62 2.09
N ALA A 182 7.97 6.66 1.27
CA ALA A 182 7.81 6.57 -0.19
C ALA A 182 8.82 5.61 -0.84
N ARG A 183 10.06 5.54 -0.34
CA ARG A 183 11.08 4.57 -0.81
C ARG A 183 10.62 3.11 -0.63
N PHE A 184 9.74 2.81 0.33
CA PHE A 184 9.19 1.47 0.51
C PHE A 184 8.41 0.99 -0.73
N TYR A 185 7.72 1.89 -1.44
CA TYR A 185 7.04 1.56 -2.70
C TYR A 185 8.05 1.16 -3.78
N LYS A 186 9.12 1.97 -3.93
CA LYS A 186 10.20 1.71 -4.89
C LYS A 186 10.87 0.36 -4.65
N GLU A 187 11.18 0.03 -3.40
CA GLU A 187 11.83 -1.25 -3.06
C GLU A 187 10.96 -2.46 -3.37
N ASN A 188 9.64 -2.37 -3.16
CA ASN A 188 8.71 -3.47 -3.42
C ASN A 188 8.38 -3.66 -4.91
N LEU A 189 8.63 -2.65 -5.77
CA LEU A 189 8.35 -2.71 -7.21
C LEU A 189 9.60 -2.85 -8.07
N ARG A 190 10.79 -2.68 -7.50
CA ARG A 190 12.08 -2.79 -8.19
C ARG A 190 12.23 -4.09 -8.99
N ASN A 191 11.71 -5.21 -8.52
CA ASN A 191 11.79 -6.49 -9.23
C ASN A 191 10.84 -6.59 -10.42
N VAL A 192 9.69 -5.90 -10.37
CA VAL A 192 8.75 -5.81 -11.49
C VAL A 192 9.42 -5.12 -12.68
N PHE A 193 10.22 -4.08 -12.41
CA PHE A 193 10.88 -3.30 -13.46
C PHE A 193 12.26 -3.84 -13.88
N SER A 194 12.95 -4.58 -13.00
CA SER A 194 14.32 -5.07 -13.28
C SER A 194 14.40 -6.50 -13.83
N GLY A 195 13.28 -7.24 -13.89
CA GLY A 195 13.23 -8.60 -14.43
C GLY A 195 14.10 -9.62 -13.66
N ARG A 196 14.62 -9.26 -12.48
CA ARG A 196 15.39 -10.18 -11.64
C ARG A 196 14.41 -11.08 -10.89
N ASN A 197 14.45 -12.36 -11.22
CA ASN A 197 13.87 -13.39 -10.36
C ASN A 197 14.68 -13.44 -9.07
N GLU A 198 14.05 -13.08 -7.96
CA GLU A 198 14.63 -13.29 -6.63
C GLU A 198 14.73 -14.80 -6.39
N LYS A 199 15.96 -15.29 -6.19
CA LYS A 199 16.22 -16.62 -5.61
C LYS A 199 15.87 -16.62 -4.12
#